data_AF-A0A366BXB8-F1
#
_entry.id   AF-A0A366BXB8-F1
#
_cell.length_a   1.000
_cell.length_b   1.000
_cell.length_c   1.000
_cell.angle_alpha   90.00
_cell.angle_beta   90.00
_cell.angle_gamma   90.00
#
_symmetry.space_group_name_H-M   'P 1'
#
loop_
_entity.id
_entity.type
_entity.pdbx_description
1 polymer ?
#
loop_
_entity_poly.entity_id
_entity_poly.type
_entity_poly.pdbx_seq_one_letter_code
_entity_poly.pdbx_strand_id
1 'polypeptide(L)'
;KSALEDYFDHAPHLEDSLKSKGKDDLLEILRSTDMESGAIAYIRQKMAMGLGHAVWCARRLIGNEPFAVILPDDVIAAETPCLQQMVDAYQDTGANMVAAMEVPREKASAYGILDVARDMGDKVLVKGMVEKPSLEEAPSNLAVIGRYILTPKVLHNLDQNLRHKRFGAGGELQLTDAIAQEIDGQGVYGLRFNGQRFDCGSKAGFLQATVSFALARPELRGEFEAYLREMFALPEAAE
;
A
#
# COMPACT_ATOMS: atom_id res chain seq x y z
N LYS A 1 2.04 -10.69 -16.77
CA LYS A 1 3.20 -9.79 -16.79
C LYS A 1 4.30 -10.56 -16.06
N SER A 2 5.21 -11.24 -16.79
CA SER A 2 6.19 -12.14 -16.17
C SER A 2 7.28 -11.40 -15.41
N ALA A 3 7.56 -10.14 -15.76
CA ALA A 3 8.63 -9.35 -15.14
C ALA A 3 8.57 -9.22 -13.60
N LEU A 4 7.39 -9.34 -12.97
CA LEU A 4 7.29 -9.43 -11.51
C LEU A 4 7.70 -10.80 -10.99
N GLU A 5 7.30 -11.86 -11.68
CA GLU A 5 7.68 -13.24 -11.39
C GLU A 5 9.21 -13.39 -11.55
N ASP A 6 9.75 -12.89 -12.66
CA ASP A 6 11.17 -12.97 -13.02
C ASP A 6 12.08 -12.12 -12.10
N TYR A 7 11.57 -11.08 -11.44
CA TYR A 7 12.36 -10.20 -10.57
C TYR A 7 12.73 -10.87 -9.23
N PHE A 8 11.86 -11.75 -8.74
CA PHE A 8 12.05 -12.46 -7.46
C PHE A 8 12.51 -13.91 -7.64
N ASP A 9 12.86 -14.30 -8.87
CA ASP A 9 13.36 -15.63 -9.21
C ASP A 9 14.87 -15.55 -9.54
N HIS A 10 15.50 -16.71 -9.63
CA HIS A 10 16.89 -16.82 -10.03
C HIS A 10 17.12 -16.27 -11.44
N ALA A 11 18.25 -15.58 -11.62
CA ALA A 11 18.70 -15.08 -12.92
C ALA A 11 20.08 -15.64 -13.30
N PRO A 12 20.21 -16.93 -13.65
CA PRO A 12 21.50 -17.61 -13.82
C PRO A 12 22.44 -16.90 -14.81
N HIS A 13 21.91 -16.43 -15.93
CA HIS A 13 22.71 -15.72 -16.93
C HIS A 13 23.27 -14.38 -16.42
N LEU A 14 22.49 -13.65 -15.61
CA LEU A 14 22.94 -12.40 -15.01
C LEU A 14 23.98 -12.67 -13.93
N GLU A 15 23.73 -13.66 -13.07
CA GLU A 15 24.68 -14.10 -12.06
C GLU A 15 26.03 -14.50 -12.66
N ASP A 16 26.03 -15.34 -13.69
CA ASP A 16 27.27 -15.79 -14.34
C ASP A 16 28.01 -14.62 -15.00
N SER A 17 27.28 -13.66 -15.58
CA SER A 17 27.85 -12.45 -16.14
C SER A 17 28.50 -11.55 -15.07
N LEU A 18 27.87 -11.41 -13.89
CA LEU A 18 28.42 -10.62 -12.80
C LEU A 18 29.61 -11.31 -12.13
N LYS A 19 29.53 -12.64 -11.92
CA LYS A 19 30.62 -13.47 -11.39
C LYS A 19 31.85 -13.42 -12.29
N SER A 20 31.67 -13.61 -13.60
CA SER A 20 32.79 -13.55 -14.57
C SER A 20 33.44 -12.17 -14.65
N LYS A 21 32.72 -11.10 -14.31
CA LYS A 21 33.23 -9.71 -14.25
C LYS A 21 33.73 -9.29 -12.86
N GLY A 22 33.70 -10.17 -11.86
CA GLY A 22 34.11 -9.86 -10.48
C GLY A 22 33.28 -8.74 -9.84
N LYS A 23 31.98 -8.68 -10.12
CA LYS A 23 31.06 -7.64 -9.61
C LYS A 23 30.32 -8.14 -8.37
N ASP A 24 31.06 -8.42 -7.30
CA ASP A 24 30.53 -9.06 -6.09
C ASP A 24 29.45 -8.22 -5.37
N ASP A 25 29.60 -6.90 -5.32
CA ASP A 25 28.58 -6.00 -4.72
C ASP A 25 27.23 -6.10 -5.45
N LEU A 26 27.25 -6.19 -6.78
CA LEU A 26 26.03 -6.33 -7.60
C LEU A 26 25.41 -7.73 -7.46
N LEU A 27 26.24 -8.76 -7.24
CA LEU A 27 25.76 -10.11 -6.96
C LEU A 27 25.06 -10.18 -5.61
N GLU A 28 25.57 -9.49 -4.59
CA GLU A 28 24.94 -9.44 -3.28
C GLU A 28 23.58 -8.74 -3.36
N ILE A 29 23.49 -7.62 -4.09
CA ILE A 29 22.21 -6.94 -4.36
C ILE A 29 21.24 -7.89 -5.07
N LEU A 30 21.69 -8.60 -6.12
CA LEU A 30 20.83 -9.54 -6.85
C LEU A 30 20.35 -10.70 -5.96
N ARG A 31 21.22 -11.24 -5.09
CA ARG A 31 20.83 -12.30 -4.15
C ARG A 31 19.81 -11.81 -3.12
N SER A 32 19.86 -10.54 -2.74
CA SER A 32 18.90 -9.96 -1.78
C SER A 32 17.48 -9.85 -2.33
N THR A 33 17.28 -9.92 -3.66
CA THR A 33 15.96 -9.90 -4.29
C THR A 33 15.36 -11.29 -4.48
N ASP A 34 16.18 -12.34 -4.38
CA ASP A 34 15.76 -13.72 -4.55
C ASP A 34 14.93 -14.20 -3.36
N MET A 35 13.83 -14.88 -3.63
CA MET A 35 12.92 -15.40 -2.60
C MET A 35 12.96 -16.92 -2.57
N GLU A 36 13.05 -17.48 -1.36
CA GLU A 36 13.15 -18.93 -1.17
C GLU A 36 11.96 -19.70 -1.76
N SER A 37 12.20 -20.97 -2.08
CA SER A 37 11.17 -21.89 -2.56
C SER A 37 9.96 -21.92 -1.63
N GLY A 38 8.78 -21.61 -2.17
CA GLY A 38 7.52 -21.58 -1.41
C GLY A 38 7.19 -20.23 -0.74
N ALA A 39 8.08 -19.23 -0.82
CA ALA A 39 7.83 -17.90 -0.26
C ALA A 39 6.82 -17.08 -1.08
N ILE A 40 6.68 -17.35 -2.39
CA ILE A 40 5.76 -16.62 -3.28
C ILE A 40 4.77 -17.57 -3.93
N ALA A 41 3.51 -17.12 -4.00
CA ALA A 41 2.48 -17.74 -4.81
C ALA A 41 1.81 -16.70 -5.72
N TYR A 42 1.66 -17.05 -7.00
CA TYR A 42 1.03 -16.19 -8.00
C TYR A 42 -0.38 -16.65 -8.30
N ILE A 43 -1.32 -15.72 -8.29
CA ILE A 43 -2.72 -15.96 -8.68
C ILE A 43 -3.12 -14.96 -9.75
N ARG A 44 -3.92 -15.41 -10.70
CA ARG A 44 -4.43 -14.59 -11.80
C ARG A 44 -5.78 -13.98 -11.43
N GLN A 45 -5.86 -12.66 -11.40
CA GLN A 45 -7.12 -11.92 -11.45
C GLN A 45 -7.56 -11.81 -12.92
N LYS A 46 -8.53 -12.61 -13.37
CA LYS A 46 -8.91 -12.68 -14.79
C LYS A 46 -9.71 -11.46 -15.29
N MET A 47 -10.42 -10.78 -14.39
CA MET A 47 -11.26 -9.63 -14.69
C MET A 47 -10.96 -8.50 -13.71
N ALA A 48 -10.80 -7.29 -14.23
CA ALA A 48 -10.59 -6.08 -13.45
C ALA A 48 -11.90 -5.65 -12.77
N MET A 49 -12.25 -6.31 -11.67
CA MET A 49 -13.44 -6.02 -10.87
C MET A 49 -13.09 -5.29 -9.56
N GLY A 50 -11.98 -4.55 -9.55
CA GLY A 50 -11.49 -3.80 -8.39
C GLY A 50 -10.63 -4.60 -7.39
N LEU A 51 -10.15 -3.87 -6.38
CA LEU A 51 -9.24 -4.36 -5.33
C LEU A 51 -9.86 -5.49 -4.51
N GLY A 52 -11.13 -5.38 -4.13
CA GLY A 52 -11.82 -6.42 -3.37
C GLY A 52 -11.84 -7.74 -4.11
N HIS A 53 -11.99 -7.72 -5.44
CA HIS A 53 -11.90 -8.94 -6.25
C HIS A 53 -10.48 -9.52 -6.29
N ALA A 54 -9.45 -8.66 -6.36
CA ALA A 54 -8.06 -9.10 -6.31
C ALA A 54 -7.74 -9.84 -5.00
N VAL A 55 -8.17 -9.28 -3.85
CA VAL A 55 -8.03 -9.92 -2.53
C VAL A 55 -8.84 -11.22 -2.47
N TRP A 56 -10.08 -11.21 -2.98
CA TRP A 56 -10.93 -12.41 -3.02
C TRP A 56 -10.33 -13.54 -3.86
N CYS A 57 -9.58 -13.24 -4.92
CA CYS A 57 -8.86 -14.26 -5.70
C CYS A 57 -7.84 -15.02 -4.84
N ALA A 58 -7.25 -14.39 -3.83
CA ALA A 58 -6.26 -14.98 -2.93
C ALA A 58 -6.84 -15.77 -1.75
N ARG A 59 -8.16 -15.69 -1.52
CA ARG A 59 -8.82 -16.26 -0.32
C ARG A 59 -8.50 -17.72 -0.02
N ARG A 60 -8.31 -18.55 -1.07
CA ARG A 60 -8.04 -19.99 -0.90
C ARG A 60 -6.62 -20.28 -0.42
N LEU A 61 -5.66 -19.42 -0.76
CA LEU A 61 -4.29 -19.54 -0.27
C LEU A 61 -4.17 -18.98 1.15
N ILE A 62 -4.88 -17.90 1.44
CA ILE A 62 -4.88 -17.27 2.78
C ILE A 62 -5.55 -18.18 3.81
N GLY A 63 -6.67 -18.83 3.46
CA GLY A 63 -7.38 -19.70 4.40
C GLY A 63 -8.08 -18.91 5.52
N ASN A 64 -7.91 -19.36 6.76
CA ASN A 64 -8.57 -18.79 7.94
C ASN A 64 -7.56 -18.12 8.89
N GLU A 65 -6.60 -17.39 8.32
CA GLU A 65 -5.58 -16.65 9.06
C GLU A 65 -5.69 -15.14 8.80
N PRO A 66 -5.35 -14.27 9.77
CA PRO A 66 -5.23 -12.84 9.52
C PRO A 66 -4.13 -12.60 8.48
N PHE A 67 -4.34 -11.60 7.62
CA PHE A 67 -3.45 -11.35 6.49
C PHE A 67 -3.27 -9.86 6.24
N ALA A 68 -2.09 -9.50 5.72
CA ALA A 68 -1.82 -8.15 5.29
C ALA A 68 -2.19 -7.94 3.82
N VAL A 69 -2.68 -6.75 3.48
CA VAL A 69 -2.83 -6.30 2.09
C VAL A 69 -1.96 -5.08 1.87
N ILE A 70 -1.15 -5.10 0.82
CA ILE A 70 -0.16 -4.08 0.51
C ILE A 70 -0.41 -3.63 -0.93
N LEU A 71 -0.80 -2.37 -1.13
CA LEU A 71 -0.88 -1.78 -2.46
C LEU A 71 0.51 -1.28 -2.84
N PRO A 72 1.11 -1.79 -3.93
CA PRO A 72 2.50 -1.48 -4.28
C PRO A 72 2.67 -0.02 -4.75
N ASP A 73 1.59 0.63 -5.19
CA ASP A 73 1.62 2.03 -5.63
C ASP A 73 1.80 3.01 -4.46
N ASP A 74 1.51 2.59 -3.23
CA ASP A 74 1.80 3.37 -2.03
C ASP A 74 3.19 3.04 -1.50
N VAL A 75 4.15 3.91 -1.79
CA VAL A 75 5.50 3.81 -1.24
C VAL A 75 5.55 4.61 0.05
N ILE A 76 5.96 3.97 1.15
CA ILE A 76 5.98 4.60 2.47
C ILE A 76 7.41 4.63 3.00
N ALA A 77 7.93 5.82 3.27
CA ALA A 77 9.21 6.04 3.94
C ALA A 77 8.96 6.32 5.43
N ALA A 78 9.54 5.51 6.29
CA ALA A 78 9.41 5.64 7.74
C ALA A 78 10.63 5.01 8.42
N GLU A 79 10.97 5.48 9.62
CA GLU A 79 12.02 4.86 10.45
C GLU A 79 11.61 3.44 10.86
N THR A 80 10.42 3.30 11.44
CA THR A 80 9.76 2.00 11.64
C THR A 80 8.84 1.71 10.44
N PRO A 81 8.97 0.58 9.74
CA PRO A 81 8.09 0.26 8.61
C PRO A 81 6.61 0.32 8.99
N CYS A 82 5.77 0.92 8.13
CA CYS A 82 4.34 1.10 8.40
C CYS A 82 3.63 -0.22 8.73
N LEU A 83 3.95 -1.31 8.01
CA LEU A 83 3.38 -2.63 8.32
C LEU A 83 3.79 -3.13 9.70
N GLN A 84 5.03 -2.87 10.15
CA GLN A 84 5.46 -3.25 11.49
C GLN A 84 4.67 -2.50 12.57
N GLN A 85 4.48 -1.18 12.41
CA GLN A 85 3.66 -0.38 13.31
C GLN A 85 2.23 -0.94 13.40
N MET A 86 1.67 -1.38 12.25
CA MET A 86 0.35 -2.01 12.21
C MET A 86 0.33 -3.39 12.89
N VAL A 87 1.36 -4.22 12.71
CA VAL A 87 1.45 -5.52 13.38
C VAL A 87 1.50 -5.34 14.89
N ASP A 88 2.30 -4.41 15.39
CA ASP A 88 2.41 -4.11 16.82
C ASP A 88 1.06 -3.64 17.38
N ALA A 89 0.37 -2.74 16.66
CA ALA A 89 -0.96 -2.28 17.03
C ALA A 89 -2.04 -3.38 16.92
N TYR A 90 -1.89 -4.32 15.99
CA TYR A 90 -2.81 -5.43 15.79
C TYR A 90 -2.75 -6.45 16.93
N GLN A 91 -1.57 -6.66 17.53
CA GLN A 91 -1.39 -7.58 18.67
C GLN A 91 -2.27 -7.19 19.87
N ASP A 92 -2.51 -5.89 20.08
CA ASP A 92 -3.37 -5.39 21.16
C ASP A 92 -4.87 -5.58 20.88
N THR A 93 -5.27 -5.50 19.61
CA THR A 93 -6.69 -5.36 19.23
C THR A 93 -7.29 -6.63 18.63
N GLY A 94 -6.51 -7.41 17.87
CA GLY A 94 -6.96 -8.59 17.11
C GLY A 94 -8.00 -8.29 16.01
N ALA A 95 -8.31 -7.02 15.76
CA ALA A 95 -9.38 -6.56 14.89
C ALA A 95 -8.84 -6.02 13.56
N ASN A 96 -9.73 -5.77 12.59
CA ASN A 96 -9.28 -5.25 11.29
C ASN A 96 -8.60 -3.89 11.46
N MET A 97 -7.46 -3.70 10.79
CA MET A 97 -6.67 -2.49 10.87
C MET A 97 -6.37 -1.94 9.49
N VAL A 98 -6.49 -0.62 9.37
CA VAL A 98 -6.15 0.12 8.15
C VAL A 98 -5.17 1.24 8.49
N ALA A 99 -4.10 1.39 7.70
CA ALA A 99 -3.26 2.56 7.83
C ALA A 99 -4.05 3.79 7.35
N ALA A 100 -3.86 4.91 8.03
CA ALA A 100 -4.56 6.14 7.74
C ALA A 100 -3.63 7.36 7.86
N MET A 101 -3.91 8.39 7.05
CA MET A 101 -3.25 9.69 7.13
C MET A 101 -4.25 10.81 6.95
N GLU A 102 -3.95 11.95 7.54
CA GLU A 102 -4.72 13.16 7.27
C GLU A 102 -4.39 13.68 5.86
N VAL A 103 -5.44 14.01 5.11
CA VAL A 103 -5.31 14.63 3.79
C VAL A 103 -6.04 15.98 3.77
N PRO A 104 -5.61 16.94 2.92
CA PRO A 104 -6.42 18.11 2.64
C PRO A 104 -7.82 17.70 2.20
N ARG A 105 -8.84 18.44 2.63
CA ARG A 105 -10.25 18.08 2.41
C ARG A 105 -10.55 17.93 0.91
N GLU A 106 -9.93 18.75 0.08
CA GLU A 106 -10.08 18.76 -1.39
C GLU A 106 -9.64 17.44 -2.04
N LYS A 107 -8.79 16.65 -1.36
CA LYS A 107 -8.30 15.35 -1.82
C LYS A 107 -9.14 14.18 -1.31
N ALA A 108 -10.16 14.40 -0.49
CA ALA A 108 -10.94 13.33 0.14
C ALA A 108 -11.59 12.37 -0.88
N SER A 109 -12.04 12.89 -2.01
CA SER A 109 -12.69 12.11 -3.07
C SER A 109 -11.76 11.11 -3.79
N ALA A 110 -10.46 11.19 -3.57
CA ALA A 110 -9.48 10.25 -4.11
C ALA A 110 -9.30 8.99 -3.23
N TYR A 111 -9.84 8.99 -2.01
CA TYR A 111 -9.54 7.97 -1.00
C TYR A 111 -10.79 7.40 -0.33
N GLY A 112 -10.64 6.25 0.34
CA GLY A 112 -11.57 5.83 1.37
C GLY A 112 -11.37 6.69 2.62
N ILE A 113 -12.45 7.24 3.18
CA ILE A 113 -12.39 8.12 4.36
C ILE A 113 -13.01 7.42 5.57
N LEU A 114 -12.30 7.50 6.70
CA LEU A 114 -12.74 6.93 7.97
C LEU A 114 -13.69 7.87 8.71
N ASP A 115 -14.77 7.32 9.25
CA ASP A 115 -15.62 8.00 10.24
C ASP A 115 -15.20 7.57 11.65
N VAL A 116 -14.71 8.52 12.43
CA VAL A 116 -14.07 8.27 13.72
C VAL A 116 -15.14 8.19 14.82
N ALA A 117 -15.18 7.04 15.50
CA ALA A 117 -16.01 6.82 16.68
C ALA A 117 -15.33 7.32 17.95
N ARG A 118 -14.05 6.96 18.11
CA ARG A 118 -13.23 7.30 19.26
C ARG A 118 -11.79 7.50 18.82
N ASP A 119 -11.20 8.61 19.24
CA ASP A 119 -9.79 8.88 19.06
C ASP A 119 -9.00 8.36 20.27
N MET A 120 -7.92 7.61 20.00
CA MET A 120 -7.04 7.02 21.01
C MET A 120 -5.57 7.42 20.76
N GLY A 121 -5.32 8.49 20.00
CA GLY A 121 -3.97 8.98 19.69
C GLY A 121 -3.51 8.48 18.32
N ASP A 122 -2.59 7.52 18.30
CA ASP A 122 -2.12 6.89 17.06
C ASP A 122 -3.17 5.95 16.46
N LYS A 123 -4.06 5.41 17.28
CA LYS A 123 -5.18 4.55 16.89
C LYS A 123 -6.50 5.30 16.95
N VAL A 124 -7.41 5.00 16.02
CA VAL A 124 -8.81 5.44 16.06
C VAL A 124 -9.73 4.24 15.92
N LEU A 125 -10.81 4.21 16.73
CA LEU A 125 -11.91 3.29 16.50
C LEU A 125 -12.82 3.86 15.42
N VAL A 126 -13.14 3.06 14.42
CA VAL A 126 -13.92 3.45 13.25
C VAL A 126 -15.38 3.03 13.44
N LYS A 127 -16.34 3.94 13.16
CA LYS A 127 -17.78 3.65 13.11
C LYS A 127 -18.37 3.65 11.70
N GLY A 128 -17.58 4.06 10.70
CA GLY A 128 -17.99 4.08 9.31
C GLY A 128 -16.79 4.22 8.38
N MET A 129 -16.90 3.72 7.15
CA MET A 129 -15.90 3.91 6.09
C MET A 129 -16.63 4.19 4.80
N VAL A 130 -16.21 5.21 4.06
CA VAL A 130 -16.84 5.59 2.78
C VAL A 130 -15.77 5.65 1.70
N GLU A 131 -15.97 4.91 0.61
CA GLU A 131 -15.07 4.90 -0.54
C GLU A 131 -15.34 6.12 -1.44
N LYS A 132 -14.32 6.98 -1.62
CA LYS A 132 -14.35 8.14 -2.54
C LYS A 132 -15.58 9.04 -2.34
N PRO A 133 -15.85 9.53 -1.11
CA PRO A 133 -17.00 10.39 -0.84
C PRO A 133 -16.86 11.72 -1.58
N SER A 134 -17.99 12.40 -1.80
CA SER A 134 -17.96 13.81 -2.17
C SER A 134 -17.38 14.66 -1.01
N LEU A 135 -16.96 15.90 -1.29
CA LEU A 135 -16.41 16.81 -0.28
C LEU A 135 -17.37 17.12 0.87
N GLU A 136 -18.68 17.04 0.59
CA GLU A 136 -19.75 17.30 1.55
C GLU A 136 -20.09 16.05 2.38
N GLU A 137 -19.92 14.86 1.80
CA GLU A 137 -20.21 13.57 2.44
C GLU A 137 -19.01 12.97 3.19
N ALA A 138 -17.81 13.53 3.02
CA ALA A 138 -16.62 13.05 3.71
C ALA A 138 -16.78 13.19 5.24
N PRO A 139 -16.79 12.07 6.01
CA PRO A 139 -17.05 12.12 7.45
C PRO A 139 -15.88 12.67 8.26
N SER A 140 -14.68 12.67 7.68
CA SER A 140 -13.47 13.27 8.26
C SER A 140 -12.47 13.62 7.15
N ASN A 141 -11.25 14.00 7.53
CA ASN A 141 -10.10 14.14 6.64
C ASN A 141 -9.11 12.95 6.75
N LEU A 142 -9.48 11.88 7.46
CA LEU A 142 -8.62 10.74 7.72
C LEU A 142 -8.77 9.69 6.62
N ALA A 143 -7.84 9.70 5.67
CA ALA A 143 -7.85 8.85 4.49
C ALA A 143 -7.15 7.53 4.73
N VAL A 144 -7.76 6.44 4.24
CA VAL A 144 -7.20 5.10 4.21
C VAL A 144 -6.08 5.04 3.17
N ILE A 145 -5.01 4.36 3.56
CA ILE A 145 -3.83 4.12 2.75
C ILE A 145 -3.76 2.64 2.43
N GLY A 146 -3.07 2.28 1.35
CA GLY A 146 -2.94 0.93 0.84
C GLY A 146 -2.13 -0.04 1.70
N ARG A 147 -2.36 -0.05 3.01
CA ARG A 147 -1.83 -1.00 3.99
C ARG A 147 -2.95 -1.41 4.94
N TYR A 148 -3.18 -2.72 5.02
CA TYR A 148 -4.26 -3.30 5.78
C TYR A 148 -3.74 -4.53 6.53
N ILE A 149 -4.29 -4.79 7.73
CA ILE A 149 -4.24 -6.10 8.38
C ILE A 149 -5.69 -6.52 8.60
N LEU A 150 -6.10 -7.61 7.97
CA LEU A 150 -7.49 -8.00 7.86
C LEU A 150 -7.71 -9.39 8.47
N THR A 151 -8.85 -9.53 9.10
CA THR A 151 -9.32 -10.83 9.61
C THR A 151 -9.91 -11.67 8.46
N PRO A 152 -9.96 -13.01 8.59
CA PRO A 152 -10.58 -13.89 7.60
C PRO A 152 -12.04 -13.55 7.27
N LYS A 153 -12.75 -12.88 8.18
CA LYS A 153 -14.14 -12.47 7.98
C LYS A 153 -14.29 -11.51 6.79
N VAL A 154 -13.29 -10.68 6.51
CA VAL A 154 -13.31 -9.80 5.33
C VAL A 154 -13.37 -10.62 4.03
N LEU A 155 -12.69 -11.77 3.97
CA LEU A 155 -12.78 -12.67 2.81
C LEU A 155 -14.18 -13.27 2.66
N HIS A 156 -14.86 -13.57 3.78
CA HIS A 156 -16.25 -14.00 3.77
C HIS A 156 -17.18 -12.91 3.24
N ASN A 157 -17.01 -11.67 3.72
CA ASN A 157 -17.80 -10.52 3.27
C ASN A 157 -17.61 -10.23 1.79
N LEU A 158 -16.36 -10.31 1.28
CA LEU A 158 -16.08 -10.22 -0.15
C LEU A 158 -16.78 -11.32 -0.95
N ASP A 159 -16.81 -12.56 -0.46
CA ASP A 159 -17.50 -13.67 -1.12
C ASP A 159 -19.02 -13.45 -1.17
N GLN A 160 -19.63 -12.98 -0.07
CA GLN A 160 -21.04 -12.63 -0.03
C GLN A 160 -21.36 -11.47 -0.99
N ASN A 161 -20.59 -10.39 -0.95
CA ASN A 161 -20.79 -9.23 -1.81
C ASN A 161 -20.72 -9.63 -3.29
N LEU A 162 -19.76 -10.47 -3.67
CA LEU A 162 -19.64 -10.97 -5.04
C LEU A 162 -20.84 -11.84 -5.46
N ARG A 163 -21.29 -12.77 -4.61
CA ARG A 163 -22.44 -13.65 -4.90
C ARG A 163 -23.75 -12.87 -5.06
N HIS A 164 -23.94 -11.85 -4.24
CA HIS A 164 -25.15 -11.01 -4.25
C HIS A 164 -25.04 -9.82 -5.21
N LYS A 165 -23.97 -9.72 -6.01
CA LYS A 165 -23.70 -8.62 -6.96
C LYS A 165 -23.77 -7.24 -6.30
N ARG A 166 -23.28 -7.14 -5.06
CA ARG A 166 -23.16 -5.88 -4.32
C ARG A 166 -21.84 -5.24 -4.71
N PHE A 167 -21.90 -4.38 -5.71
CA PHE A 167 -20.77 -3.60 -6.19
C PHE A 167 -20.89 -2.16 -5.67
N GLY A 168 -19.75 -1.63 -5.22
CA GLY A 168 -19.66 -0.30 -4.63
C GLY A 168 -19.32 0.75 -5.67
N ALA A 169 -18.50 1.72 -5.24
CA ALA A 169 -18.00 2.79 -6.10
C ALA A 169 -17.43 2.25 -7.42
N GLY A 170 -17.81 2.88 -8.55
CA GLY A 170 -17.33 2.50 -9.88
C GLY A 170 -17.85 1.16 -10.42
N GLY A 171 -18.80 0.49 -9.75
CA GLY A 171 -19.31 -0.82 -10.19
C GLY A 171 -18.34 -1.97 -9.91
N GLU A 172 -17.39 -1.77 -9.00
CA GLU A 172 -16.38 -2.75 -8.62
C GLU A 172 -16.69 -3.44 -7.28
N LEU A 173 -16.05 -4.59 -7.02
CA LEU A 173 -16.06 -5.21 -5.70
C LEU A 173 -15.06 -4.46 -4.81
N GLN A 174 -15.59 -3.63 -3.90
CA GLN A 174 -14.78 -2.79 -3.03
C GLN A 174 -14.32 -3.51 -1.77
N LEU A 175 -13.04 -3.32 -1.42
CA LEU A 175 -12.48 -3.84 -0.17
C LEU A 175 -13.01 -3.03 1.03
N THR A 176 -13.13 -1.71 0.88
CA THR A 176 -13.68 -0.78 1.88
C THR A 176 -15.05 -1.24 2.39
N ASP A 177 -15.96 -1.60 1.47
CA ASP A 177 -17.30 -2.07 1.82
C ASP A 177 -17.28 -3.37 2.63
N ALA A 178 -16.37 -4.29 2.32
CA ALA A 178 -16.23 -5.56 3.04
C ALA A 178 -15.63 -5.40 4.44
N ILE A 179 -14.73 -4.42 4.62
CA ILE A 179 -14.17 -4.04 5.93
C ILE A 179 -15.25 -3.33 6.76
N ALA A 180 -16.05 -2.44 6.16
CA ALA A 180 -17.10 -1.71 6.84
C ALA A 180 -18.16 -2.64 7.47
N GLN A 181 -18.40 -3.81 6.88
CA GLN A 181 -19.30 -4.83 7.43
C GLN A 181 -18.82 -5.43 8.77
N GLU A 182 -17.54 -5.27 9.12
CA GLU A 182 -16.96 -5.76 10.39
C GLU A 182 -16.95 -4.71 11.52
N ILE A 183 -17.44 -3.49 11.26
CA ILE A 183 -17.44 -2.39 12.23
C ILE A 183 -18.20 -2.77 13.51
N ASP A 184 -19.39 -3.36 13.38
CA ASP A 184 -20.23 -3.78 14.51
C ASP A 184 -19.73 -5.08 15.19
N GLY A 185 -18.69 -5.71 14.65
CA GLY A 185 -18.12 -6.96 15.13
C GLY A 185 -17.01 -6.75 16.17
N GLN A 186 -15.79 -7.20 15.85
CA GLN A 186 -14.59 -6.94 16.68
C GLN A 186 -14.06 -5.51 16.52
N GLY A 187 -14.69 -4.72 15.66
CA GLY A 187 -14.30 -3.35 15.34
C GLY A 187 -13.36 -3.27 14.15
N VAL A 188 -13.19 -2.03 13.71
CA VAL A 188 -12.20 -1.63 12.70
C VAL A 188 -11.41 -0.48 13.29
N TYR A 189 -10.09 -0.55 13.16
CA TYR A 189 -9.18 0.46 13.68
C TYR A 189 -8.43 1.14 12.53
N GLY A 190 -8.38 2.46 12.59
CA GLY A 190 -7.43 3.24 11.78
C GLY A 190 -6.15 3.46 12.58
N LEU A 191 -5.00 3.22 11.96
CA LEU A 191 -3.69 3.58 12.52
C LEU A 191 -3.13 4.80 11.79
N ARG A 192 -2.97 5.92 12.51
CA ARG A 192 -2.19 7.07 12.06
C ARG A 192 -0.71 6.69 12.08
N PHE A 193 -0.26 6.07 11.01
CA PHE A 193 1.12 5.61 10.92
C PHE A 193 2.09 6.80 10.93
N ASN A 194 3.25 6.61 11.56
CA ASN A 194 4.32 7.59 11.52
C ASN A 194 5.20 7.34 10.29
N GLY A 195 5.17 8.27 9.33
CA GLY A 195 5.98 8.20 8.12
C GLY A 195 5.43 9.09 7.01
N GLN A 196 6.08 9.02 5.86
CA GLN A 196 5.70 9.77 4.67
C GLN A 196 5.26 8.80 3.57
N ARG A 197 4.05 9.01 3.07
CA ARG A 197 3.50 8.29 1.92
C ARG A 197 3.80 9.05 0.63
N PHE A 198 4.19 8.32 -0.41
CA PHE A 198 4.25 8.75 -1.78
C PHE A 198 3.28 7.92 -2.63
N ASP A 199 2.38 8.59 -3.35
CA ASP A 199 1.44 7.96 -4.28
C ASP A 199 2.10 7.80 -5.66
N CYS A 200 2.75 6.65 -5.87
CA CYS A 200 3.39 6.29 -7.13
C CYS A 200 2.38 5.83 -8.20
N GLY A 201 1.08 5.74 -7.88
CA GLY A 201 0.03 5.58 -8.87
C GLY A 201 -0.16 6.84 -9.72
N SER A 202 0.24 8.01 -9.19
CA SER A 202 0.27 9.26 -9.92
C SER A 202 1.66 9.57 -10.49
N LYS A 203 1.72 10.17 -11.68
CA LYS A 203 3.00 10.60 -12.30
C LYS A 203 3.77 11.57 -11.41
N ALA A 204 3.07 12.52 -10.79
CA ALA A 204 3.69 13.51 -9.91
C ALA A 204 4.24 12.87 -8.63
N GLY A 205 3.46 11.98 -7.98
CA GLY A 205 3.90 11.30 -6.77
C GLY A 205 5.06 10.33 -7.02
N PHE A 206 5.12 9.67 -8.18
CA PHE A 206 6.29 8.87 -8.58
C PHE A 206 7.58 9.72 -8.67
N LEU A 207 7.49 10.92 -9.27
CA LEU A 207 8.64 11.84 -9.32
C LEU A 207 9.04 12.35 -7.93
N GLN A 208 8.05 12.70 -7.09
CA GLN A 208 8.30 13.11 -5.70
C GLN A 208 9.00 12.01 -4.90
N ALA A 209 8.54 10.75 -5.04
CA ALA A 209 9.21 9.60 -4.45
C ALA A 209 10.65 9.50 -4.95
N THR A 210 10.85 9.54 -6.27
CA THR A 210 12.18 9.42 -6.88
C THR A 210 13.16 10.45 -6.33
N VAL A 211 12.75 11.72 -6.28
CA VAL A 211 13.58 12.81 -5.72
C VAL A 211 13.87 12.58 -4.23
N SER A 212 12.86 12.21 -3.45
CA SER A 212 13.00 12.01 -2.01
C SER A 212 13.94 10.85 -1.67
N PHE A 213 13.78 9.71 -2.35
CA PHE A 213 14.64 8.54 -2.15
C PHE A 213 16.06 8.75 -2.67
N ALA A 214 16.25 9.50 -3.77
CA ALA A 214 17.59 9.85 -4.25
C ALA A 214 18.33 10.75 -3.26
N LEU A 215 17.66 11.77 -2.69
CA LEU A 215 18.26 12.65 -1.67
C LEU A 215 18.50 11.96 -0.32
N ALA A 216 17.77 10.88 -0.03
CA ALA A 216 17.97 10.08 1.18
C ALA A 216 19.21 9.16 1.11
N ARG A 217 19.72 8.87 -0.10
CA ARG A 217 20.89 8.00 -0.31
C ARG A 217 22.20 8.79 -0.17
N PRO A 218 23.05 8.48 0.83
CA PRO A 218 24.29 9.24 1.07
C PRO A 218 25.20 9.36 -0.16
N GLU A 219 25.29 8.30 -0.96
CA GLU A 219 26.11 8.20 -2.15
C GLU A 219 25.60 9.02 -3.33
N LEU A 220 24.30 9.37 -3.38
CA LEU A 220 23.70 10.18 -4.43
C LEU A 220 23.44 11.63 -4.00
N ARG A 221 23.23 11.86 -2.69
CA ARG A 221 22.72 13.11 -2.15
C ARG A 221 23.52 14.33 -2.56
N GLY A 222 24.85 14.27 -2.47
CA GLY A 222 25.71 15.43 -2.71
C GLY A 222 25.60 15.98 -4.14
N GLU A 223 25.81 15.10 -5.13
CA GLU A 223 25.74 15.46 -6.55
C GLU A 223 24.32 15.83 -6.96
N PHE A 224 23.32 15.07 -6.49
CA PHE A 224 21.94 15.29 -6.87
C PHE A 224 21.33 16.56 -6.25
N GLU A 225 21.67 16.87 -4.98
CA GLU A 225 21.24 18.11 -4.34
C GLU A 225 21.83 19.34 -5.04
N ALA A 226 23.11 19.29 -5.45
CA ALA A 226 23.74 20.36 -6.20
C ALA A 226 23.02 20.59 -7.54
N TYR A 227 22.76 19.52 -8.30
CA TYR A 227 22.01 19.58 -9.55
C TYR A 227 20.62 20.21 -9.38
N LEU A 228 19.85 19.80 -8.36
CA LEU A 228 18.53 20.37 -8.12
C LEU A 228 18.60 21.86 -7.79
N ARG A 229 19.58 22.29 -6.99
CA ARG A 229 19.78 23.71 -6.67
C ARG A 229 20.08 24.54 -7.93
N GLU A 230 20.89 24.02 -8.84
CA GLU A 230 21.16 24.66 -10.14
C GLU A 230 19.88 24.79 -10.97
N MET A 231 19.07 23.73 -11.04
CA MET A 231 17.80 23.75 -11.77
C MET A 231 16.81 24.80 -11.24
N PHE A 232 16.73 25.00 -9.93
CA PHE A 232 15.89 26.05 -9.34
C PHE A 232 16.51 27.46 -9.40
N ALA A 233 17.82 27.57 -9.59
CA ALA A 233 18.53 28.84 -9.72
C ALA A 233 18.52 29.39 -11.14
N LEU A 234 18.21 28.57 -12.15
CA LEU A 234 18.00 29.01 -13.52
C LEU A 234 16.69 29.83 -13.59
N PRO A 235 16.73 31.14 -13.94
CA PRO A 235 15.52 31.87 -14.30
C PRO A 235 14.93 31.18 -15.54
N GLU A 236 13.61 30.95 -15.52
CA GLU A 236 12.84 30.25 -16.56
C GLU A 236 13.44 30.46 -17.97
N ALA A 237 14.24 29.48 -18.40
CA ALA A 237 14.72 29.44 -19.77
C ALA A 237 13.66 28.68 -20.59
N ALA A 238 12.87 29.47 -21.32
CA ALA A 238 11.93 29.11 -22.39
C ALA A 238 10.43 29.00 -22.02
N GLU A 239 9.67 29.98 -22.52
CA GLU A 239 8.30 29.82 -23.03
C GLU A 239 8.24 28.81 -24.19
#